data_AF-A0A2S6AJN7-F1
#
_entry.id   AF-A0A2S6AJN7-F1
#
_cell.length_a   1.000
_cell.length_b   1.000
_cell.length_c   1.000
_cell.angle_alpha   90.00
_cell.angle_beta   90.00
_cell.angle_gamma   90.00
#
_symmetry.space_group_name_H-M   'P 1'
#
loop_
_entity.id
_entity.type
_entity.pdbx_description
1 polymer ?
#
loop_
_entity_poly.entity_id
_entity_poly.type
_entity_poly.pdbx_seq_one_letter_code
_entity_poly.pdbx_strand_id
1 'polypeptide(L)'
;MVRPGVGACERSDVNGGCLCGNIRFSATGDPDFPHLCSCEHCQRLSGAPVMSWVSFPEEGFAWTGPGGEPTWFETFPQIGRGFCPKCGSSIASKGDELGWVGVTITALDDHSGLVPVKQSFAHNAVPWMGPLS
;
A
#
# COMPACT_ATOMS: atom_id res chain seq x y z
N MET A 1 21.03 9.43 -9.52
CA MET A 1 20.98 10.72 -8.79
C MET A 1 20.05 10.51 -7.60
N VAL A 2 20.63 10.20 -6.43
CA VAL A 2 19.88 9.93 -5.19
C VAL A 2 19.30 11.26 -4.71
N ARG A 3 17.98 11.35 -4.56
CA ARG A 3 17.33 12.57 -4.04
C ARG A 3 17.42 12.54 -2.51
N PRO A 4 17.95 13.59 -1.86
CA PRO A 4 18.11 13.61 -0.42
C PRO A 4 16.81 14.02 0.29
N GLY A 5 16.52 13.38 1.42
CA GLY A 5 15.72 13.96 2.50
C GLY A 5 14.26 13.49 2.61
N VAL A 6 14.05 12.22 2.98
CA VAL A 6 12.97 11.84 3.91
C VAL A 6 13.69 11.39 5.18
N GLY A 7 13.27 11.90 6.34
CA GLY A 7 13.95 11.65 7.61
C GLY A 7 14.26 10.17 7.83
N ALA A 8 15.48 9.89 8.25
CA ALA A 8 15.99 8.54 8.48
C ALA A 8 15.14 7.80 9.52
N CYS A 9 14.23 6.93 9.08
CA CYS A 9 13.95 5.70 9.83
C CYS A 9 15.00 4.68 9.38
N GLU A 10 16.07 4.56 10.15
CA GLU A 10 17.10 3.53 9.98
C GLU A 10 16.43 2.16 9.88
N ARG A 11 16.49 1.50 8.70
CA ARG A 11 15.95 0.14 8.45
C ARG A 11 14.59 -0.10 9.11
N SER A 12 13.53 0.32 8.42
CA SER A 12 12.18 0.26 8.96
C SER A 12 11.64 -1.17 8.93
N ASP A 13 11.86 -1.93 10.01
CA ASP A 13 11.17 -3.20 10.25
C ASP A 13 9.71 -2.90 10.60
N VAL A 14 8.84 -2.89 9.59
CA VAL A 14 7.42 -2.61 9.78
C VAL A 14 6.59 -3.87 9.69
N ASN A 15 5.51 -3.91 10.46
CA ASN A 15 4.52 -4.98 10.42
C ASN A 15 3.18 -4.42 9.99
N GLY A 16 2.36 -5.30 9.41
CA GLY A 16 1.01 -4.95 9.01
C GLY A 16 0.17 -6.16 8.70
N GLY A 17 -1.06 -5.91 8.27
CA GLY A 17 -1.96 -6.96 7.86
C GLY A 17 -3.39 -6.50 7.62
N CYS A 18 -4.26 -7.48 7.43
CA CYS A 18 -5.68 -7.24 7.25
C CYS A 18 -6.43 -7.05 8.57
N LEU A 19 -7.68 -6.58 8.49
CA LEU A 19 -8.54 -6.31 9.64
C LEU A 19 -8.71 -7.51 10.59
N CYS A 20 -8.85 -8.72 10.05
CA CYS A 20 -9.06 -9.93 10.87
C CYS A 20 -7.75 -10.59 11.34
N GLY A 21 -6.59 -10.04 10.98
CA GLY A 21 -5.28 -10.60 11.31
C GLY A 21 -4.92 -11.92 10.61
N ASN A 22 -5.76 -12.43 9.70
CA ASN A 22 -5.46 -13.67 8.98
C ASN A 22 -4.29 -13.51 7.99
N ILE A 23 -4.21 -12.36 7.34
CA ILE A 23 -3.06 -11.97 6.52
C ILE A 23 -2.24 -10.99 7.34
N ARG A 24 -0.98 -11.31 7.57
CA ARG A 24 0.01 -10.46 8.23
C ARG A 24 1.29 -10.48 7.40
N PHE A 25 2.04 -9.41 7.46
CA PHE A 25 3.32 -9.28 6.79
C PHE A 25 4.31 -8.50 7.64
N SER A 26 5.59 -8.70 7.34
CA SER A 26 6.70 -7.85 7.76
C SER A 26 7.42 -7.31 6.53
N ALA A 27 7.89 -6.07 6.58
CA ALA A 27 8.71 -5.49 5.54
C ALA A 27 9.94 -4.81 6.17
N THR A 28 11.07 -4.92 5.48
CA THR A 28 12.34 -4.30 5.87
C THR A 28 12.90 -3.51 4.69
N GLY A 29 13.77 -2.54 4.97
CA GLY A 29 14.28 -1.60 3.97
C GLY A 29 13.56 -0.25 3.99
N ASP A 30 13.98 0.65 3.10
CA ASP A 30 13.42 1.99 3.04
C ASP A 30 12.10 1.99 2.26
N PRO A 31 11.01 2.53 2.84
CA PRO A 31 9.75 2.66 2.12
C PRO A 31 9.91 3.65 0.96
N ASP A 32 9.40 3.29 -0.21
CA ASP A 32 9.37 4.15 -1.37
C ASP A 32 7.96 4.68 -1.68
N PHE A 33 7.95 5.93 -2.14
CA PHE A 33 6.81 6.57 -2.77
C PHE A 33 5.46 6.44 -2.02
N PRO A 34 5.36 6.88 -0.75
CA PRO A 34 4.07 6.99 -0.07
C PRO A 34 3.18 7.98 -0.82
N HIS A 35 2.00 7.53 -1.28
CA HIS A 35 1.12 8.34 -2.11
C HIS A 35 -0.36 7.98 -1.94
N LEU A 36 -1.23 8.89 -2.37
CA LEU A 36 -2.66 8.66 -2.54
C LEU A 36 -2.97 8.38 -4.02
N CYS A 37 -4.00 7.60 -4.30
CA CYS A 37 -4.49 7.38 -5.66
C CYS A 37 -6.00 7.54 -5.75
N SER A 38 -6.46 8.34 -6.71
CA SER A 38 -7.87 8.61 -6.99
C SER A 38 -8.37 7.98 -8.30
N CYS A 39 -7.66 7.00 -8.87
CA CYS A 39 -8.18 6.32 -10.05
C CYS A 39 -9.44 5.49 -9.71
N GLU A 40 -10.28 5.23 -10.71
CA GLU A 40 -11.55 4.52 -10.54
C GLU A 40 -11.36 3.12 -9.92
N HIS A 41 -10.28 2.42 -10.27
CA HIS A 41 -9.93 1.13 -9.64
C HIS A 41 -9.63 1.30 -8.15
N CYS A 42 -8.80 2.27 -7.77
CA CYS A 42 -8.47 2.50 -6.35
C CYS A 42 -9.71 2.93 -5.55
N GLN A 43 -10.60 3.73 -6.15
CA GLN A 43 -11.86 4.11 -5.52
C GLN A 43 -12.78 2.90 -5.29
N ARG A 44 -12.94 2.04 -6.30
CA ARG A 44 -13.78 0.84 -6.20
C ARG A 44 -13.19 -0.24 -5.29
N LEU A 45 -11.87 -0.43 -5.32
CA LEU A 45 -11.17 -1.42 -4.49
C LEU A 45 -11.23 -1.06 -3.01
N SER A 46 -11.05 0.22 -2.68
CA SER A 46 -11.08 0.70 -1.30
C SER A 46 -12.48 0.98 -0.77
N GLY A 47 -13.44 1.26 -1.67
CA GLY A 47 -14.73 1.84 -1.28
C GLY A 47 -14.60 3.28 -0.74
N ALA A 48 -13.45 3.93 -0.98
CA ALA A 48 -13.11 5.25 -0.47
C ALA A 48 -12.69 6.18 -1.63
N PRO A 49 -12.63 7.51 -1.43
CA PRO A 49 -12.34 8.42 -2.54
C PRO A 49 -10.86 8.44 -2.95
N VAL A 50 -10.00 7.94 -2.06
CA VAL A 50 -8.57 7.70 -2.29
C VAL A 50 -8.17 6.36 -1.67
N MET A 51 -7.18 5.72 -2.27
CA MET A 51 -6.46 4.61 -1.66
C MET A 51 -5.01 5.04 -1.42
N SER A 52 -4.49 4.79 -0.23
CA SER A 52 -3.11 5.11 0.13
C SER A 52 -2.20 3.92 -0.12
N TRP A 53 -1.01 4.16 -0.67
CA TRP A 53 -0.04 3.14 -1.06
C TRP A 53 1.36 3.56 -0.64
N VAL A 54 2.18 2.57 -0.33
CA VAL A 54 3.63 2.67 -0.12
C VAL A 54 4.28 1.38 -0.62
N SER A 55 5.51 1.46 -1.11
CA SER A 55 6.24 0.29 -1.64
C SER A 55 7.40 -0.08 -0.74
N PHE A 56 7.68 -1.38 -0.62
CA PHE A 56 8.86 -1.92 0.06
C PHE A 56 9.62 -2.87 -0.86
N PRO A 57 10.95 -3.03 -0.67
CA PRO A 57 11.74 -4.01 -1.41
C PRO A 57 11.19 -5.43 -1.22
N GLU A 58 11.02 -6.18 -2.32
CA GLU A 58 10.51 -7.56 -2.28
C GLU A 58 11.45 -8.49 -1.50
N GLU A 59 12.77 -8.25 -1.56
CA GLU A 59 13.78 -9.01 -0.81
C GLU A 59 13.62 -8.89 0.72
N GLY A 60 13.05 -7.78 1.18
CA GLY A 60 12.83 -7.48 2.60
C GLY A 60 11.41 -7.79 3.06
N PHE A 61 10.55 -8.35 2.21
CA PHE A 61 9.12 -8.54 2.48
C PHE A 61 8.79 -10.02 2.75
N ALA A 62 7.99 -10.28 3.78
CA ALA A 62 7.53 -11.64 4.10
C ALA A 62 6.08 -11.65 4.58
N TRP A 63 5.31 -12.64 4.11
CA TRP A 63 3.99 -12.95 4.66
C TRP A 63 4.15 -13.79 5.93
N THR A 64 3.71 -13.26 7.07
CA THR A 64 3.91 -13.84 8.40
C THR A 64 2.61 -14.37 9.02
N GLY A 65 1.47 -14.07 8.41
CA GLY A 65 0.15 -14.45 8.92
C GLY A 65 -0.21 -15.91 8.61
N PRO A 66 -1.15 -16.51 9.38
CA PRO A 66 -1.57 -17.90 9.18
C PRO A 66 -2.26 -18.15 7.84
N GLY A 67 -2.74 -17.11 7.17
CA GLY A 67 -3.31 -17.18 5.83
C GLY A 67 -2.31 -17.15 4.68
N GLY A 68 -1.02 -16.93 4.95
CA GLY A 68 0.00 -16.74 3.91
C GLY A 68 -0.25 -15.48 3.09
N GLU A 69 -0.10 -15.61 1.77
CA GLU A 69 -0.33 -14.50 0.83
C GLU A 69 -1.82 -14.09 0.77
N PRO A 70 -2.11 -12.81 0.45
CA PRO A 70 -3.47 -12.42 0.08
C PRO A 70 -3.93 -13.13 -1.20
N THR A 71 -5.24 -13.12 -1.42
CA THR A 71 -5.79 -13.48 -2.73
C THR A 71 -5.54 -12.32 -3.69
N TRP A 72 -5.03 -12.64 -4.88
CA TRP A 72 -4.68 -11.66 -5.90
C TRP A 72 -5.81 -11.50 -6.93
N PHE A 73 -6.19 -10.26 -7.21
CA PHE A 73 -7.10 -9.87 -8.29
C PHE A 73 -6.37 -8.95 -9.28
N GLU A 74 -6.35 -9.33 -10.56
CA GLU A 74 -5.64 -8.58 -11.60
C GLU A 74 -6.49 -7.42 -12.13
N THR A 75 -5.98 -6.19 -12.01
CA THR A 75 -6.70 -4.95 -12.40
C THR A 75 -6.28 -4.37 -13.76
N PHE A 76 -5.18 -4.86 -14.29
CA PHE A 76 -4.63 -4.69 -15.65
C PHE A 76 -3.82 -5.96 -15.95
N PRO A 77 -3.37 -6.24 -17.19
CA PRO A 77 -2.66 -7.48 -17.52
C PRO A 77 -1.43 -7.83 -16.66
N GLN A 78 -1.00 -6.94 -15.76
CA GLN A 78 0.23 -7.06 -14.98
C GLN A 78 0.17 -6.50 -13.55
N ILE A 79 -0.99 -5.99 -13.07
CA ILE A 79 -1.09 -5.42 -11.72
C ILE A 79 -2.08 -6.21 -10.85
N GLY A 80 -1.53 -7.03 -9.96
CA GLY A 80 -2.25 -7.77 -8.93
C GLY A 80 -2.61 -6.87 -7.74
N ARG A 81 -3.84 -7.01 -7.25
CA ARG A 81 -4.35 -6.38 -6.03
C ARG A 81 -4.64 -7.46 -5.00
N GLY A 82 -3.93 -7.42 -3.90
CA GLY A 82 -4.01 -8.40 -2.82
C GLY A 82 -5.09 -8.02 -1.82
N PHE A 83 -6.03 -8.92 -1.58
CA PHE A 83 -7.06 -8.78 -0.55
C PHE A 83 -7.14 -10.02 0.36
N CYS A 84 -7.64 -9.83 1.57
CA CYS A 84 -7.89 -10.93 2.49
C CYS A 84 -9.20 -11.66 2.11
N PRO A 85 -9.18 -12.98 1.85
CA PRO A 85 -10.39 -13.72 1.51
C PRO A 85 -11.36 -13.89 2.68
N LYS A 86 -10.92 -13.63 3.93
CA LYS A 86 -11.75 -13.75 5.13
C LYS A 86 -12.50 -12.47 5.49
N CYS A 87 -11.84 -11.31 5.40
CA CYS A 87 -12.42 -10.03 5.82
C CYS A 87 -12.53 -8.98 4.71
N GLY A 88 -12.08 -9.28 3.49
CA GLY A 88 -12.18 -8.37 2.34
C GLY A 88 -11.21 -7.19 2.34
N SER A 89 -10.38 -7.01 3.37
CA SER A 89 -9.41 -5.90 3.39
C SER A 89 -8.47 -5.97 2.20
N SER A 90 -8.39 -4.90 1.43
CA SER A 90 -7.36 -4.70 0.41
C SER A 90 -6.07 -4.25 1.08
N ILE A 91 -4.99 -5.01 0.90
CA ILE A 91 -3.75 -4.84 1.68
C ILE A 91 -2.51 -4.64 0.81
N ALA A 92 -2.51 -5.14 -0.42
CA ALA A 92 -1.28 -5.24 -1.19
C ALA A 92 -1.48 -5.02 -2.69
N SER A 93 -0.36 -4.77 -3.36
CA SER A 93 -0.26 -4.63 -4.80
C SER A 93 1.05 -5.26 -5.26
N LYS A 94 1.00 -5.97 -6.38
CA LYS A 94 2.17 -6.45 -7.13
C LYS A 94 2.05 -5.99 -8.57
N GLY A 95 3.10 -5.39 -9.14
CA GLY A 95 3.09 -4.82 -10.50
C GLY A 95 4.34 -5.20 -11.29
N ASP A 96 4.52 -4.58 -12.45
CA ASP A 96 5.67 -4.80 -13.36
C ASP A 96 7.02 -4.26 -12.85
N GLU A 97 7.01 -3.37 -11.85
CA GLU A 97 8.26 -2.92 -11.22
C GLU A 97 8.85 -4.07 -10.40
N LEU A 98 9.76 -4.79 -11.06
CA LEU A 98 10.50 -5.90 -10.49
C LEU A 98 11.16 -5.47 -9.17
N GLY A 99 10.97 -6.28 -8.12
CA GLY A 99 11.64 -6.11 -6.85
C GLY A 99 10.92 -5.23 -5.83
N TRP A 100 9.66 -4.84 -6.06
CA TRP A 100 8.87 -4.06 -5.10
C TRP A 100 7.50 -4.69 -4.81
N VAL A 101 7.09 -4.60 -3.55
CA VAL A 101 5.74 -4.95 -3.08
C VAL A 101 5.06 -3.70 -2.56
N GLY A 102 3.93 -3.34 -3.16
CA GLY A 102 3.09 -2.26 -2.66
C GLY A 102 2.18 -2.76 -1.54
N VAL A 103 2.00 -1.98 -0.48
CA VAL A 103 0.98 -2.20 0.55
C VAL A 103 0.16 -0.94 0.77
N THR A 104 -1.07 -1.10 1.25
CA THR A 104 -1.84 0.07 1.67
C THR A 104 -1.20 0.64 2.92
N ILE A 105 -1.03 1.96 3.00
CA ILE A 105 -0.40 2.61 4.17
C ILE A 105 -1.17 2.23 5.45
N THR A 106 -2.50 2.17 5.36
CA THR A 106 -3.38 1.85 6.49
C THR A 106 -3.43 0.36 6.85
N ALA A 107 -2.74 -0.52 6.11
CA ALA A 107 -2.55 -1.91 6.53
C ALA A 107 -1.33 -2.07 7.45
N LEU A 108 -0.47 -1.04 7.57
CA LEU A 108 0.65 -1.05 8.52
C LEU A 108 0.14 -0.78 9.94
N ASP A 109 0.69 -1.52 10.91
CA ASP A 109 0.34 -1.35 12.32
C ASP A 109 0.74 0.03 12.83
N ASP A 110 1.93 0.51 12.42
CA ASP A 110 2.38 1.89 12.59
C ASP A 110 2.64 2.52 11.23
N HIS A 111 1.85 3.54 10.90
CA HIS A 111 1.94 4.32 9.68
C HIS A 111 2.23 5.80 9.94
N SER A 112 2.56 6.17 11.19
CA SER A 112 2.72 7.57 11.61
C SER A 112 3.88 8.28 10.89
N GLY A 113 4.90 7.54 10.48
CA GLY A 113 6.04 8.05 9.71
C GLY A 113 5.80 8.18 8.19
N LEU A 114 4.65 7.71 7.67
CA LEU A 114 4.37 7.65 6.24
C LEU A 114 3.39 8.73 5.82
N VAL A 115 3.92 9.89 5.46
CA VAL A 115 3.14 11.00 4.93
C VAL A 115 3.09 10.90 3.40
N PRO A 116 1.89 10.77 2.78
CA PRO A 116 1.78 10.77 1.32
C PRO A 116 2.34 12.06 0.71
N VAL A 117 3.27 11.92 -0.25
CA VAL A 117 3.93 13.07 -0.90
C VAL A 117 3.31 13.46 -2.24
N LYS A 118 2.40 12.63 -2.75
CA LYS A 118 1.74 12.82 -4.05
C LYS A 118 0.35 12.21 -4.06
N GLN A 119 -0.51 12.74 -4.92
CA GLN A 119 -1.78 12.13 -5.30
C GLN A 119 -1.79 11.78 -6.79
N SER A 120 -1.73 10.48 -7.09
CA SER A 120 -1.88 9.93 -8.43
C SER A 120 -3.34 10.07 -8.89
N PHE A 121 -3.53 10.41 -10.16
CA PHE A 121 -4.86 10.66 -10.76
C PHE A 121 -5.68 11.70 -9.99
N ALA A 122 -5.06 12.77 -9.47
CA ALA A 122 -5.75 13.83 -8.74
C ALA A 122 -6.91 14.48 -9.53
N HIS A 123 -6.88 14.47 -10.86
CA HIS A 123 -7.99 14.93 -11.71
C HIS A 123 -9.27 14.07 -11.60
N ASN A 124 -9.15 12.84 -11.07
CA ASN A 124 -10.26 11.94 -10.76
C ASN A 124 -10.68 11.99 -9.28
N ALA A 125 -10.09 12.90 -8.49
CA ALA A 125 -10.53 13.12 -7.12
C ALA A 125 -12.00 13.53 -7.09
N VAL A 126 -12.74 13.04 -6.11
CA VAL A 126 -14.15 13.39 -5.96
C VAL A 126 -14.27 14.89 -5.66
N PRO A 127 -15.22 15.61 -6.30
CA PRO A 127 -15.28 17.07 -6.22
C PRO A 127 -15.62 17.60 -4.82
N TRP A 128 -16.23 16.76 -3.98
CA TRP A 128 -16.58 17.08 -2.60
C TRP A 128 -15.43 16.83 -1.60
N MET A 129 -14.33 16.21 -2.04
CA MET A 129 -13.11 16.08 -1.24
C MET A 129 -12.31 17.38 -1.41
N GLY A 130 -12.69 18.40 -0.64
CA GLY A 130 -11.88 19.59 -0.45
C GLY A 130 -10.63 19.30 0.39
N PRO A 131 -9.74 20.28 0.59
CA PRO A 131 -8.71 20.15 1.62
C PRO A 131 -9.42 19.89 2.96
N LEU A 132 -9.14 18.75 3.60
CA LEU A 132 -9.60 18.49 4.96
C LEU A 132 -8.94 19.53 5.87
N SER A 133 -9.77 20.27 6.60
CA SER A 133 -9.39 21.37 7.50
C SER A 133 -8.39 20.94 8.58
#